data_AF-A0A5R9FXY0-F1
#
_entry.id   AF-A0A5R9FXY0-F1
#
_cell.length_a   1.000
_cell.length_b   1.000
_cell.length_c   1.000
_cell.angle_alpha   90.00
_cell.angle_beta   90.00
_cell.angle_gamma   90.00
#
_symmetry.space_group_name_H-M   'P 1'
#
loop_
_entity.id
_entity.type
_entity.pdbx_description
1 polymer ?
#
loop_
_entity_poly.entity_id
_entity_poly.type
_entity_poly.pdbx_seq_one_letter_code
_entity_poly.pdbx_strand_id
1 'polypeptide(L)'
;MSNLGTNDAIFNVSEPSFRQTQTAFLQQLRQKHPNARIYVMRPFKGHHAAMTQQAVQDRIAAGDTNIRYVDTTGWLTAGDYQTDGLHPNDVGMQKIANLLAPVLAQ
;
A
#
# COMPACT_ATOMS: atom_id res chain seq x y z
N MET A 1 0.76 8.19 3.59
CA MET A 1 0.30 6.85 3.16
C MET A 1 0.76 6.57 1.76
N SER A 2 0.96 5.30 1.41
CA SER A 2 1.25 4.84 0.06
C SER A 2 0.36 3.65 -0.28
N ASN A 3 -0.23 3.63 -1.48
CA ASN A 3 -0.98 2.52 -2.05
C ASN A 3 -0.57 2.40 -3.52
N LEU A 4 0.47 1.62 -3.79
CA LEU A 4 1.14 1.50 -5.09
C LEU A 4 1.34 0.02 -5.43
N GLY A 5 1.39 -0.32 -6.72
CA GLY A 5 1.53 -1.70 -7.21
C GLY A 5 0.44 -2.16 -8.17
N THR A 6 -0.72 -1.50 -8.19
CA THR A 6 -1.79 -1.84 -9.14
C THR A 6 -1.35 -1.64 -10.59
N ASN A 7 -0.73 -0.49 -10.90
CA ASN A 7 -0.26 -0.20 -12.25
C ASN A 7 0.95 -1.06 -12.64
N ASP A 8 1.87 -1.29 -11.70
CA ASP A 8 3.03 -2.17 -11.92
C ASP A 8 2.58 -3.57 -12.37
N ALA A 9 1.55 -4.13 -11.74
CA ALA A 9 0.98 -5.40 -12.15
C ALA A 9 0.30 -5.33 -13.53
N ILE A 10 -0.44 -4.26 -13.83
CA ILE A 10 -1.08 -4.05 -15.14
C ILE A 10 -0.04 -3.98 -16.27
N PHE A 11 1.12 -3.38 -15.99
CA PHE A 11 2.24 -3.29 -16.95
C PHE A 11 3.23 -4.46 -16.86
N ASN A 12 2.87 -5.56 -16.17
CA ASN A 12 3.67 -6.77 -16.05
C ASN A 12 5.09 -6.55 -15.46
N VAL A 13 5.24 -5.60 -14.54
CA VAL A 13 6.47 -5.46 -13.77
C VAL A 13 6.69 -6.75 -12.96
N SER A 14 7.88 -7.33 -13.07
CA SER A 14 8.19 -8.56 -12.34
C SER A 14 8.23 -8.32 -10.83
N GLU A 15 7.85 -9.32 -10.04
CA GLU A 15 7.88 -9.22 -8.58
C GLU A 15 9.24 -8.80 -8.01
N PRO A 16 10.39 -9.31 -8.50
CA PRO A 16 11.70 -8.84 -8.04
C PRO A 16 11.96 -7.37 -8.34
N SER A 17 11.58 -6.89 -9.54
CA SER A 17 11.75 -5.48 -9.92
C SER A 17 10.88 -4.58 -9.07
N PHE A 18 9.62 -4.97 -8.86
CA PHE A 18 8.70 -4.24 -7.99
C PHE A 18 9.22 -4.17 -6.56
N ARG A 19 9.65 -5.31 -5.96
CA ARG A 19 10.20 -5.34 -4.61
C ARG A 19 11.43 -4.44 -4.48
N GLN A 20 12.36 -4.50 -5.44
CA GLN A 20 13.55 -3.67 -5.43
C GLN A 20 13.19 -2.18 -5.42
N THR A 21 12.30 -1.76 -6.32
CA THR A 21 11.85 -0.36 -6.42
C THR A 21 11.08 0.07 -5.17
N GLN A 22 10.19 -0.76 -4.65
CA GLN A 22 9.42 -0.47 -3.45
C GLN A 22 10.33 -0.31 -2.23
N THR A 23 11.34 -1.18 -2.06
CA THR A 23 12.33 -1.06 -0.99
C THR A 23 13.13 0.24 -1.11
N ALA A 24 13.61 0.58 -2.31
CA ALA A 24 14.34 1.83 -2.54
C ALA A 24 13.47 3.07 -2.25
N PHE A 25 12.20 3.05 -2.68
CA PHE A 25 11.24 4.10 -2.39
C PHE A 25 11.04 4.30 -0.89
N LEU A 26 10.82 3.24 -0.11
CA LEU A 26 10.63 3.34 1.33
C LEU A 26 11.88 3.85 2.06
N GLN A 27 13.08 3.48 1.60
CA GLN A 27 14.33 4.01 2.12
C GLN A 27 14.45 5.51 1.86
N GLN A 28 14.19 5.97 0.63
CA GLN A 28 14.22 7.38 0.28
C GLN A 28 13.16 8.19 1.04
N LEU A 29 11.95 7.63 1.20
CA LEU A 29 10.87 8.26 1.94
C LEU A 29 11.26 8.48 3.41
N ARG A 30 11.88 7.48 4.05
CA ARG A 30 12.37 7.60 5.43
C ARG A 30 13.52 8.62 5.54
N GLN A 31 14.45 8.64 4.59
CA GLN A 31 15.53 9.63 4.58
C GLN A 31 14.98 11.06 4.51
N LYS A 32 13.97 11.30 3.67
CA LYS A 32 13.35 12.63 3.51
C LYS A 32 12.43 13.01 4.65
N HIS A 33 11.79 12.02 5.30
CA HIS A 33 10.87 12.24 6.41
C HIS A 33 11.21 11.35 7.62
N PRO A 34 12.29 11.65 8.36
CA PRO A 34 12.82 10.77 9.41
C PRO A 34 11.80 10.41 10.48
N ASN A 35 10.90 11.35 10.82
CA ASN A 35 9.95 11.19 11.92
C ASN A 35 8.52 10.86 11.47
N ALA A 36 8.25 10.74 10.16
CA ALA A 36 6.89 10.49 9.69
C ALA A 36 6.41 9.09 10.06
N ARG A 37 5.13 8.94 10.41
CA ARG A 37 4.46 7.64 10.46
C ARG A 37 4.13 7.23 9.03
N ILE A 38 4.77 6.16 8.55
CA ILE A 38 4.62 5.66 7.19
C ILE A 38 3.67 4.47 7.22
N TYR A 39 2.51 4.62 6.59
CA TYR A 39 1.55 3.53 6.38
C TYR A 39 1.60 3.11 4.92
N VAL A 40 1.97 1.85 4.67
CA VAL A 40 2.06 1.25 3.33
C VAL A 40 0.89 0.29 3.20
N MET A 41 -0.06 0.63 2.34
CA MET A 41 -1.29 -0.12 2.15
C MET A 41 -1.07 -1.23 1.11
N ARG A 42 -1.66 -2.39 1.37
CA ARG A 42 -1.89 -3.40 0.34
C ARG A 42 -2.72 -2.77 -0.79
N PRO A 43 -2.37 -2.96 -2.07
CA PRO A 43 -3.27 -2.60 -3.16
C PRO A 43 -4.61 -3.31 -3.00
N PHE A 44 -5.73 -2.62 -3.25
CA PHE A 44 -7.06 -3.14 -2.91
C PHE A 44 -7.37 -4.48 -3.60
N LYS A 45 -6.90 -4.66 -4.84
CA LYS A 45 -7.02 -5.92 -5.60
C LYS A 45 -5.90 -6.93 -5.35
N GLY A 46 -4.93 -6.62 -4.48
CA GLY A 46 -3.88 -7.54 -4.03
C GLY A 46 -2.64 -7.61 -4.91
N HIS A 47 -2.53 -6.76 -5.93
CA HIS A 47 -1.36 -6.65 -6.78
C HIS A 47 -0.09 -6.44 -5.96
N HIS A 48 0.91 -7.28 -6.17
CA HIS A 48 2.19 -7.27 -5.45
C HIS A 48 2.09 -7.18 -3.91
N ALA A 49 1.01 -7.71 -3.32
CA ALA A 49 0.79 -7.63 -1.87
C ALA A 49 1.96 -8.23 -1.06
N ALA A 50 2.43 -9.42 -1.46
CA ALA A 50 3.56 -10.08 -0.81
C ALA A 50 4.84 -9.23 -0.88
N MET A 51 5.18 -8.68 -2.04
CA MET A 51 6.37 -7.86 -2.22
C MET A 51 6.28 -6.54 -1.43
N THR A 52 5.09 -5.94 -1.37
CA THR A 52 4.81 -4.74 -0.58
C THR A 52 5.03 -5.03 0.92
N GLN A 53 4.50 -6.14 1.42
CA GLN A 53 4.67 -6.55 2.81
C GLN A 53 6.14 -6.85 3.15
N GLN A 54 6.85 -7.55 2.25
CA GLN A 54 8.28 -7.85 2.42
C GLN A 54 9.11 -6.57 2.49
N ALA A 55 8.87 -5.59 1.61
CA ALA A 55 9.59 -4.31 1.64
C ALA A 55 9.39 -3.55 2.96
N VAL A 56 8.18 -3.63 3.55
CA VAL A 56 7.92 -3.08 4.90
C VAL A 56 8.67 -3.86 5.98
N GLN A 57 8.65 -5.20 5.92
CA GLN A 57 9.37 -6.05 6.87
C GLN A 57 10.88 -5.80 6.82
N ASP A 58 11.46 -5.60 5.63
CA ASP A 58 12.87 -5.26 5.45
C ASP A 58 13.21 -3.92 6.15
N ARG A 59 12.32 -2.93 6.08
CA ARG A 59 12.50 -1.65 6.79
C ARG A 59 12.43 -1.81 8.30
N ILE A 60 11.47 -2.60 8.80
CA ILE A 60 11.34 -2.91 10.23
C ILE A 60 12.59 -3.64 10.73
N ALA A 61 13.07 -4.65 10.00
CA ALA A 61 14.29 -5.38 10.33
C ALA A 61 15.54 -4.48 10.35
N ALA A 62 15.54 -3.43 9.52
CA ALA A 62 16.56 -2.38 9.51
C ALA A 62 16.32 -1.25 10.55
N GLY A 63 15.45 -1.47 11.53
CA GLY A 63 15.24 -0.58 12.68
C GLY A 63 14.18 0.51 12.50
N ASP A 64 13.39 0.48 11.43
CA ASP A 64 12.31 1.45 11.24
C ASP A 64 11.10 1.12 12.13
N THR A 65 10.94 1.86 13.23
CA THR A 65 9.85 1.66 14.19
C THR A 65 8.58 2.46 13.84
N ASN A 66 8.65 3.34 12.84
CA ASN A 66 7.56 4.25 12.45
C ASN A 66 6.99 3.92 11.06
N ILE A 67 7.07 2.66 10.65
CA ILE A 67 6.47 2.13 9.42
C ILE A 67 5.50 0.98 9.75
N ARG A 68 4.36 0.93 9.05
CA ARG A 68 3.35 -0.12 9.23
C ARG A 68 2.81 -0.57 7.87
N TYR A 69 2.60 -1.87 7.71
CA TYR A 69 1.83 -2.43 6.61
C TYR A 69 0.35 -2.44 6.98
N VAL A 70 -0.50 -1.94 6.09
CA VAL A 70 -1.96 -1.92 6.27
C VAL A 70 -2.56 -2.92 5.30
N ASP A 71 -3.01 -4.06 5.84
CA ASP A 71 -3.71 -5.06 5.05
C ASP A 71 -5.14 -4.59 4.75
N THR A 72 -5.44 -4.39 3.48
CA THR A 72 -6.75 -3.95 2.99
C THR A 72 -7.59 -5.10 2.43
N THR A 73 -7.23 -6.35 2.73
CA THR A 73 -7.99 -7.53 2.27
C THR A 73 -9.45 -7.42 2.70
N GLY A 74 -10.38 -7.60 1.76
CA GLY A 74 -11.82 -7.53 2.01
C GLY A 74 -12.39 -6.12 2.19
N TRP A 75 -11.58 -5.05 2.06
CA TRP A 75 -12.09 -3.68 2.22
C TRP A 75 -13.09 -3.32 1.12
N LEU A 76 -12.85 -3.75 -0.12
CA LEU A 76 -13.68 -3.44 -1.28
C LEU A 76 -14.26 -4.70 -1.93
N THR A 77 -15.47 -4.54 -2.45
CA THR A 77 -16.24 -5.50 -3.23
C THR A 77 -16.50 -4.95 -4.62
N ALA A 78 -17.09 -5.75 -5.52
CA ALA A 78 -17.31 -5.31 -6.91
C ALA A 78 -18.14 -4.01 -7.04
N GLY A 79 -19.13 -3.80 -6.18
CA GLY A 79 -19.96 -2.58 -6.18
C GLY A 79 -19.24 -1.31 -5.71
N ASP A 80 -18.03 -1.44 -5.17
CA ASP A 80 -17.23 -0.32 -4.68
C ASP A 80 -16.34 0.30 -5.78
N TYR A 81 -16.39 -0.21 -7.02
CA TYR A 81 -15.58 0.25 -8.16
C TYR A 81 -16.41 0.97 -9.22
N GLN A 82 -15.73 1.78 -10.03
CA GLN A 82 -16.21 2.29 -11.30
C GLN A 82 -16.45 1.14 -12.29
N THR A 83 -17.04 1.44 -13.44
CA THR A 83 -17.33 0.44 -14.48
C THR A 83 -16.09 -0.26 -15.04
N ASP A 84 -14.89 0.32 -14.85
CA ASP A 84 -13.62 -0.31 -15.21
C ASP A 84 -13.17 -1.41 -14.23
N GLY A 85 -13.84 -1.55 -13.09
CA GLY A 85 -13.51 -2.55 -12.06
C GLY A 85 -12.13 -2.36 -11.41
N LEU A 86 -11.52 -1.18 -11.57
CA LEU A 86 -10.17 -0.87 -11.13
C LEU A 86 -10.15 0.31 -10.15
N HIS A 87 -10.81 1.41 -10.50
CA HIS A 87 -10.85 2.60 -9.68
C HIS A 87 -12.04 2.55 -8.72
N PRO A 88 -11.88 2.82 -7.41
CA PRO A 88 -13.02 2.95 -6.52
C PRO A 88 -13.97 4.07 -6.97
N ASN A 89 -15.28 3.85 -6.84
CA ASN A 89 -16.29 4.90 -7.01
C ASN A 89 -16.45 5.70 -5.70
N ASP A 90 -17.36 6.67 -5.66
CA ASP A 90 -17.57 7.52 -4.47
C ASP A 90 -17.92 6.71 -3.21
N VAL A 91 -18.74 5.66 -3.35
CA VAL A 91 -19.09 4.75 -2.25
C VAL A 91 -17.84 3.98 -1.77
N GLY A 92 -17.05 3.45 -2.71
CA GLY A 92 -15.78 2.79 -2.42
C GLY A 92 -14.78 3.71 -1.73
N MET A 93 -14.64 4.95 -2.20
CA MET A 93 -13.76 5.96 -1.60
C MET A 93 -14.20 6.31 -0.17
N GLN A 94 -15.50 6.49 0.08
CA GLN A 94 -16.03 6.73 1.42
C GLN A 94 -15.75 5.54 2.36
N LYS A 95 -15.91 4.32 1.86
CA LYS A 95 -15.62 3.10 2.62
C LYS A 95 -14.15 2.99 2.99
N ILE A 96 -13.23 3.29 2.04
CA ILE A 96 -11.79 3.37 2.31
C ILE A 96 -11.53 4.37 3.43
N ALA A 97 -12.07 5.58 3.32
CA ALA A 97 -11.86 6.63 4.32
C ALA A 97 -12.30 6.19 5.73
N ASN A 98 -13.48 5.56 5.84
CA ASN A 98 -14.03 5.09 7.10
C ASN A 98 -13.19 3.96 7.74
N LEU A 99 -12.65 3.06 6.92
CA LEU A 99 -11.79 1.97 7.42
C LEU A 99 -10.38 2.44 7.78
N LEU A 100 -9.90 3.48 7.10
CA LEU A 100 -8.54 3.97 7.24
C LEU A 100 -8.37 4.96 8.39
N ALA A 101 -9.36 5.81 8.65
CA ALA A 101 -9.34 6.76 9.75
C ALA A 101 -8.95 6.14 11.11
N PRO A 102 -9.55 5.02 11.58
CA PRO A 102 -9.16 4.40 12.84
C PRO A 102 -7.75 3.79 12.82
N VAL A 103 -7.22 3.40 11.65
CA VAL A 103 -5.84 2.89 11.52
C VAL A 103 -4.82 4.02 11.73
N LEU A 104 -5.13 5.22 11.25
CA LEU A 104 -4.26 6.40 11.37
C LEU A 104 -4.25 7.01 12.78
N ALA A 105 -5.29 6.75 13.58
CA ALA A 105 -5.39 7.23 14.95
C ALA A 105 -4.50 6.43 15.94
N GLN A 106 -3.89 5.32 15.50
CA GLN A 106 -2.97 4.47 16.26
C GLN A 106 -1.50 4.91 16.14
#